data_AF-A0A0N4XV98-F1
#
_entry.id   AF-A0A0N4XV98-F1
#
_cell.length_a   1.000
_cell.length_b   1.000
_cell.length_c   1.000
_cell.angle_alpha   90.00
_cell.angle_beta   90.00
_cell.angle_gamma   90.00
#
_symmetry.space_group_name_H-M   'P 1'
#
loop_
_entity.id
_entity.type
_entity.pdbx_description
1 polymer ?
#
loop_
_entity_poly.entity_id
_entity_poly.type
_entity_poly.pdbx_seq_one_letter_code
_entity_poly.pdbx_strand_id
1 'polypeptide(L)'
;MEIQAMRDVCGLGSQMVSSTIAGCRGFQNEATIAGLLEFEARRRGAEMLAYPPVVAAGVRANTIHYLDANGEIANGDCVLMDAGCDLNGYVSDITRCYPISGSFSPAQRTLYDALLHVHEQLLTYANDCEKVRHFSLIFAYFV
;
A
#
# COMPACT_ATOMS: atom_id res chain seq x y z
N MET A 1 -2.34 7.74 24.45
CA MET A 1 -3.64 7.84 23.74
C MET A 1 -3.41 7.79 22.24
N GLU A 2 -2.63 8.73 21.68
CA GLU A 2 -2.36 8.84 20.23
C GLU A 2 -1.71 7.58 19.62
N ILE A 3 -0.69 7.01 20.28
CA ILE A 3 -0.05 5.75 19.79
C ILE A 3 -1.04 4.60 19.67
N GLN A 4 -2.02 4.51 20.59
CA GLN A 4 -3.02 3.46 20.51
C GLN A 4 -3.97 3.72 19.34
N ALA A 5 -4.40 4.96 19.14
CA ALA A 5 -5.21 5.33 17.97
C ALA A 5 -4.49 5.04 16.65
N MET A 6 -3.19 5.33 16.56
CA MET A 6 -2.35 4.98 15.41
C MET A 6 -2.27 3.46 15.20
N ARG A 7 -2.13 2.67 16.27
CA ARG A 7 -2.14 1.20 16.17
C ARG A 7 -3.49 0.67 15.69
N ASP A 8 -4.58 1.25 16.17
CA ASP A 8 -5.94 0.85 15.82
C ASP A 8 -6.20 1.11 14.33
N VAL A 9 -5.88 2.31 13.82
CA VAL A 9 -6.05 2.64 12.39
C VAL A 9 -5.11 1.83 11.50
N CYS A 10 -3.85 1.58 11.91
CA CYS A 10 -2.95 0.70 11.16
C CYS A 10 -3.44 -0.75 11.13
N GLY A 11 -4.05 -1.24 12.21
CA GLY A 11 -4.69 -2.55 12.26
C GLY A 11 -5.85 -2.66 11.26
N LEU A 12 -6.71 -1.65 11.21
CA LEU A 12 -7.81 -1.57 10.24
C LEU A 12 -7.27 -1.49 8.79
N GLY A 13 -6.32 -0.59 8.54
CA GLY A 13 -5.69 -0.40 7.23
C GLY A 13 -5.02 -1.68 6.71
N SER A 14 -4.30 -2.40 7.57
CA SER A 14 -3.68 -3.68 7.21
C SER A 14 -4.72 -4.74 6.80
N GLN A 15 -5.88 -4.79 7.48
CA GLN A 15 -6.96 -5.71 7.12
C GLN A 15 -7.69 -5.30 5.84
N MET A 16 -7.88 -3.99 5.62
CA MET A 16 -8.42 -3.42 4.39
C MET A 16 -7.55 -3.81 3.18
N VAL A 17 -6.24 -3.53 3.24
CA VAL A 17 -5.29 -3.84 2.17
C VAL A 17 -5.24 -5.35 1.92
N SER A 18 -5.07 -6.16 2.97
CA SER A 18 -4.95 -7.61 2.84
C SER A 18 -6.18 -8.26 2.18
N SER A 19 -7.39 -7.83 2.57
CA SER A 19 -8.62 -8.36 1.98
C SER A 19 -8.86 -7.85 0.56
N THR A 20 -8.45 -6.63 0.25
CA THR A 20 -8.49 -6.12 -1.14
C THR A 20 -7.58 -6.96 -2.04
N ILE A 21 -6.33 -7.20 -1.62
CA ILE A 21 -5.38 -8.03 -2.37
C ILE A 21 -5.95 -9.44 -2.59
N ALA A 22 -6.50 -10.05 -1.54
CA ALA A 22 -7.12 -11.38 -1.64
C ALA A 22 -8.35 -11.40 -2.56
N GLY A 23 -9.15 -10.32 -2.58
CA GLY A 23 -10.39 -10.23 -3.32
C GLY A 23 -10.27 -9.73 -4.76
N CYS A 24 -9.14 -9.13 -5.15
CA CYS A 24 -8.97 -8.52 -6.47
C CYS A 24 -8.45 -9.46 -7.57
N ARG A 25 -8.25 -10.75 -7.25
CA ARG A 25 -7.74 -11.73 -8.23
C ARG A 25 -8.67 -11.82 -9.44
N GLY A 26 -8.10 -11.64 -10.64
CA GLY A 26 -8.84 -11.68 -11.90
C GLY A 26 -9.52 -10.37 -12.28
N PHE A 27 -9.37 -9.29 -11.49
CA PHE A 27 -9.78 -7.97 -11.94
C PHE A 27 -8.89 -7.50 -13.08
N GLN A 28 -9.52 -6.89 -14.08
CA GLN A 28 -8.87 -6.44 -15.32
C GLN A 28 -8.74 -4.92 -15.39
N ASN A 29 -9.17 -4.20 -14.35
CA ASN A 29 -9.10 -2.74 -14.29
C ASN A 29 -8.78 -2.26 -12.87
N GLU A 30 -7.91 -1.25 -12.78
CA GLU A 30 -7.48 -0.62 -11.53
C GLU A 30 -8.66 -0.01 -10.75
N ALA A 31 -9.66 0.53 -11.44
CA ALA A 31 -10.81 1.18 -10.80
C ALA A 31 -11.64 0.20 -9.97
N THR A 32 -11.71 -1.06 -10.38
CA THR A 32 -12.40 -2.11 -9.63
C THR A 32 -11.67 -2.41 -8.31
N ILE A 33 -10.33 -2.35 -8.31
CA ILE A 33 -9.53 -2.51 -7.10
C ILE A 33 -9.70 -1.28 -6.18
N ALA A 34 -9.68 -0.06 -6.73
CA ALA A 34 -9.91 1.16 -5.97
C ALA A 34 -11.30 1.18 -5.31
N GLY A 35 -12.33 0.72 -6.02
CA GLY A 35 -13.67 0.56 -5.45
C GLY A 35 -13.73 -0.50 -4.33
N LEU A 36 -12.99 -1.61 -4.49
CA LEU A 36 -12.88 -2.63 -3.44
C LEU A 36 -12.16 -2.09 -2.20
N LEU A 37 -11.11 -1.27 -2.35
CA LEU A 37 -10.43 -0.59 -1.23
C LEU A 37 -11.41 0.25 -0.41
N GLU A 38 -12.16 1.13 -1.07
CA GLU A 38 -13.17 1.99 -0.42
C GLU A 38 -14.22 1.15 0.33
N PHE A 39 -14.71 0.08 -0.30
CA PHE A 39 -15.64 -0.85 0.33
C PHE A 39 -15.03 -1.53 1.57
N GLU A 40 -13.81 -2.06 1.46
CA GLU A 40 -13.12 -2.74 2.55
C GLU A 40 -12.78 -1.78 3.71
N ALA A 41 -12.47 -0.52 3.44
CA ALA A 41 -12.30 0.51 4.46
C ALA A 41 -13.61 0.76 5.22
N ARG A 42 -14.67 1.15 4.48
CA ARG A 42 -15.96 1.52 5.08
C ARG A 42 -16.61 0.38 5.84
N ARG A 43 -16.58 -0.85 5.31
CA ARG A 43 -17.21 -2.00 5.98
C ARG A 43 -16.54 -2.37 7.31
N ARG A 44 -15.32 -1.88 7.56
CA ARG A 44 -14.58 -2.06 8.82
C ARG A 44 -14.72 -0.89 9.78
N GLY A 45 -15.46 0.15 9.40
CA GLY A 45 -15.69 1.32 10.23
C GLY A 45 -14.70 2.46 10.02
N ALA A 46 -13.88 2.44 8.96
CA ALA A 46 -13.16 3.64 8.55
C ALA A 46 -14.15 4.71 8.07
N GLU A 47 -13.87 5.98 8.35
CA GLU A 47 -14.70 7.11 7.93
C GLU A 47 -14.57 7.34 6.41
N MET A 48 -13.35 7.23 5.92
CA MET A 48 -12.95 7.36 4.53
C MET A 48 -11.55 6.77 4.30
N LEU A 49 -11.12 6.70 3.04
CA LEU A 49 -9.69 6.60 2.72
C LEU A 49 -8.98 7.89 3.15
N ALA A 50 -7.76 7.75 3.67
CA ALA A 50 -6.97 8.87 4.18
C ALA A 50 -6.52 9.85 3.07
N TYR A 51 -6.33 9.33 1.86
CA TYR A 51 -5.91 10.05 0.66
C TYR A 51 -6.40 9.31 -0.59
N PRO A 52 -6.42 9.94 -1.77
CA PRO A 52 -6.71 9.25 -3.03
C PRO A 52 -5.71 8.10 -3.23
N PRO A 53 -6.17 6.83 -3.33
CA PRO A 53 -5.27 5.69 -3.38
C PRO A 53 -4.53 5.64 -4.72
N VAL A 54 -3.27 5.21 -4.68
CA VAL A 54 -2.56 4.80 -5.91
C VAL A 54 -2.88 3.33 -6.14
N VAL A 55 -3.46 3.02 -7.30
CA VAL A 55 -3.63 1.65 -7.79
C VAL A 55 -3.05 1.61 -9.19
N ALA A 56 -1.81 1.15 -9.31
CA ALA A 56 -1.03 1.25 -10.53
C ALA A 56 -0.48 -0.12 -10.96
N ALA A 57 -0.94 -0.62 -12.10
CA ALA A 57 -0.47 -1.87 -12.68
C ALA A 57 0.62 -1.66 -13.75
N GLY A 58 1.56 -2.59 -13.80
CA GLY A 58 2.62 -2.61 -14.81
C GLY A 58 3.46 -1.33 -14.81
N VAL A 59 3.66 -0.72 -15.98
CA VAL A 59 4.53 0.47 -16.14
C VAL A 59 4.03 1.70 -15.37
N ARG A 60 2.73 1.77 -15.06
CA ARG A 60 2.13 2.91 -14.35
C ARG A 60 2.59 2.99 -12.90
N ALA A 61 3.02 1.87 -12.32
CA ALA A 61 3.63 1.83 -10.98
C ALA A 61 4.92 2.66 -10.87
N ASN A 62 5.52 3.09 -12.00
CA ASN A 62 6.66 3.99 -12.02
C ASN A 62 6.28 5.48 -11.91
N THR A 63 4.99 5.80 -11.89
CA THR A 63 4.48 7.16 -11.65
C THR A 63 4.05 7.27 -10.19
N ILE A 64 4.83 8.00 -9.39
CA ILE A 64 4.70 8.05 -7.91
C ILE A 64 3.28 8.44 -7.49
N HIS A 65 2.71 9.50 -8.05
CA HIS A 65 1.34 9.94 -7.76
C HIS A 65 0.40 9.62 -8.94
N TYR A 66 0.30 8.35 -9.32
CA TYR A 66 -0.67 7.90 -10.31
C TYR A 66 -2.08 7.84 -9.70
N LEU A 67 -2.87 8.90 -9.90
CA LEU A 67 -4.20 9.04 -9.31
C LEU A 67 -5.35 8.65 -10.25
N ASP A 68 -5.07 8.39 -11.52
CA ASP A 68 -6.12 8.04 -12.49
C ASP A 68 -6.79 6.70 -12.15
N ALA A 69 -6.00 5.73 -11.67
CA ALA A 69 -6.45 4.44 -11.14
C ALA A 69 -7.55 3.75 -11.99
N ASN A 70 -7.45 3.83 -13.31
CA ASN A 70 -8.48 3.36 -14.26
C ASN A 70 -7.92 2.55 -15.44
N GLY A 71 -6.63 2.22 -15.41
CA GLY A 71 -5.94 1.47 -16.44
C GLY A 71 -6.29 -0.01 -16.43
N GLU A 72 -6.16 -0.64 -17.59
CA GLU A 72 -6.30 -2.09 -17.73
C GLU A 72 -5.14 -2.82 -17.04
N ILE A 73 -5.46 -3.96 -16.42
CA ILE A 73 -4.50 -4.82 -15.72
C ILE A 73 -4.28 -6.08 -16.56
N ALA A 74 -3.04 -6.31 -17.00
CA ALA A 74 -2.68 -7.54 -17.68
C ALA A 74 -2.36 -8.64 -16.67
N ASN A 75 -2.63 -9.91 -17.01
CA ASN A 75 -2.38 -11.05 -16.11
C ASN A 75 -0.90 -11.18 -15.66
N GLY A 76 0.05 -10.61 -16.42
CA GLY A 76 1.47 -10.59 -16.07
C GLY A 76 1.89 -9.43 -15.16
N ASP A 77 1.00 -8.48 -14.88
CA ASP A 77 1.37 -7.25 -14.16
C ASP A 77 1.51 -7.49 -12.65
N CYS A 78 2.44 -6.73 -12.06
CA CYS A 78 2.34 -6.38 -10.65
C CYS A 78 1.47 -5.13 -10.50
N VAL A 79 0.72 -5.07 -9.41
CA VAL A 79 -0.04 -3.90 -8.97
C VAL A 79 0.69 -3.31 -7.77
N LEU A 80 1.03 -2.02 -7.86
CA LEU A 80 1.39 -1.19 -6.72
C LEU A 80 0.11 -0.56 -6.17
N MET A 81 -0.14 -0.80 -4.89
CA MET A 81 -1.27 -0.27 -4.14
C MET A 81 -0.73 0.55 -2.98
N ASP A 82 -0.92 1.86 -3.02
CA ASP A 82 -0.66 2.77 -1.90
C ASP A 82 -2.01 3.28 -1.38
N ALA A 83 -2.37 2.88 -0.18
CA ALA A 83 -3.66 3.20 0.41
C ALA A 83 -3.61 3.28 1.93
N GLY A 84 -4.39 4.22 2.44
CA GLY A 84 -4.58 4.48 3.85
C GLY A 84 -6.05 4.72 4.18
N CYS A 85 -6.41 4.56 5.44
CA CYS A 85 -7.76 4.85 5.93
C CYS A 85 -7.73 5.80 7.12
N ASP A 86 -8.78 6.59 7.30
CA ASP A 86 -9.00 7.43 8.48
C ASP A 86 -9.89 6.72 9.50
N LEU A 87 -9.49 6.79 10.77
CA LEU A 87 -10.29 6.41 11.92
C LEU A 87 -10.10 7.44 13.05
N ASN A 88 -11.16 8.19 13.38
CA ASN A 88 -11.17 9.21 14.42
C ASN A 88 -10.06 10.27 14.24
N GLY A 89 -9.75 10.65 13.00
CA GLY A 89 -8.74 11.66 12.67
C GLY A 89 -7.29 11.18 12.75
N TYR A 90 -7.07 9.88 12.94
CA TYR A 90 -5.77 9.22 12.72
C TYR A 90 -5.81 8.44 11.43
N VAL A 91 -4.68 8.39 10.73
CA VAL A 91 -4.58 7.74 9.42
C VAL A 91 -3.58 6.59 9.42
N SER A 92 -3.85 5.58 8.61
CA SER A 92 -2.85 4.63 8.14
C SER A 92 -2.31 5.06 6.78
N ASP A 93 -1.12 4.57 6.44
CA ASP A 93 -0.44 4.78 5.16
C ASP A 93 0.37 3.52 4.88
N ILE A 94 -0.03 2.77 3.84
CA ILE A 94 0.47 1.42 3.58
C ILE A 94 0.60 1.22 2.07
N THR A 95 1.80 0.87 1.62
CA THR A 95 2.04 0.46 0.23
C THR A 95 2.34 -1.04 0.12
N ARG A 96 1.73 -1.71 -0.85
CA ARG A 96 2.03 -3.10 -1.21
C ARG A 96 2.18 -3.26 -2.71
N CYS A 97 3.13 -4.08 -3.13
CA CYS A 97 3.30 -4.49 -4.52
C CYS A 97 3.09 -6.01 -4.63
N TYR A 98 2.20 -6.44 -5.51
CA TYR A 98 1.81 -7.85 -5.64
C TYR A 98 1.46 -8.22 -7.08
N PRO A 99 1.68 -9.48 -7.51
CA PRO A 99 1.32 -9.94 -8.85
C PRO A 99 -0.18 -10.20 -8.92
N ILE A 100 -0.89 -9.66 -9.92
CA ILE A 100 -2.35 -9.85 -10.05
C ILE A 100 -2.72 -11.32 -10.30
N SER A 101 -1.81 -12.09 -10.90
CA SER A 101 -1.97 -13.53 -11.14
C SER A 101 -1.92 -14.37 -9.85
N GLY A 102 -1.36 -13.81 -8.77
CA GLY A 102 -1.08 -14.48 -7.50
C GLY A 102 0.35 -15.05 -7.37
N SER A 103 1.17 -15.01 -8.44
CA SER A 103 2.55 -15.49 -8.39
C SER A 103 3.51 -14.55 -9.12
N PHE A 104 4.66 -14.26 -8.51
CA PHE A 104 5.70 -13.45 -9.14
C PHE A 104 6.40 -14.22 -10.25
N SER A 105 6.71 -13.54 -11.35
CA SER A 105 7.73 -14.01 -12.29
C SER A 105 9.12 -13.95 -11.65
N PRO A 106 10.14 -14.65 -12.19
CA PRO A 106 11.50 -14.58 -11.66
C PRO A 106 12.04 -13.15 -11.60
N ALA A 107 11.82 -12.34 -12.64
CA ALA A 107 12.29 -10.95 -12.67
C ALA A 107 11.57 -10.06 -11.64
N GLN A 108 10.25 -10.22 -11.49
CA GLN A 108 9.48 -9.48 -10.48
C GLN A 108 9.92 -9.87 -9.07
N ARG A 109 10.14 -11.17 -8.82
CA ARG A 109 10.63 -11.67 -7.53
C ARG A 109 12.00 -11.11 -7.20
N THR A 110 12.93 -11.08 -8.15
CA THR A 110 14.27 -10.49 -7.93
C THR A 110 14.19 -9.03 -7.48
N LEU A 111 13.36 -8.22 -8.15
CA LEU A 111 13.20 -6.81 -7.78
C LEU A 111 12.50 -6.65 -6.42
N TYR A 112 11.42 -7.41 -6.19
CA TYR A 112 10.69 -7.41 -4.92
C TYR A 112 11.62 -7.72 -3.74
N ASP A 113 12.53 -8.69 -3.90
CA ASP A 113 13.45 -9.11 -2.83
C ASP A 113 14.50 -8.08 -2.50
N ALA A 114 15.04 -7.43 -3.53
CA ALA A 114 15.98 -6.34 -3.33
C ALA A 114 15.33 -5.21 -2.51
N LEU A 115 14.09 -4.85 -2.85
CA LEU A 115 13.35 -3.81 -2.12
C LEU A 115 12.93 -4.26 -0.72
N LEU A 116 12.48 -5.51 -0.56
CA LEU A 116 12.15 -6.07 0.75
C LEU A 116 13.37 -6.08 1.67
N HIS A 117 14.54 -6.47 1.16
CA HIS A 117 15.78 -6.47 1.92
C HIS A 117 16.14 -5.06 2.43
N VAL A 118 16.04 -4.05 1.57
CA VAL A 118 16.26 -2.65 1.97
C VAL A 118 15.23 -2.21 3.01
N HIS A 119 13.95 -2.54 2.82
CA HIS A 119 12.89 -2.20 3.76
C HIS A 119 13.12 -2.82 5.15
N GLU A 120 13.47 -4.11 5.22
CA GLU A 120 13.81 -4.80 6.47
C GLU A 120 14.99 -4.14 7.19
N GLN A 121 16.05 -3.76 6.46
CA GLN A 121 17.18 -3.03 7.03
C GLN A 121 16.78 -1.67 7.60
N LEU A 122 15.90 -0.94 6.91
CA LEU A 122 15.40 0.35 7.37
C LEU A 122 14.52 0.21 8.62
N LEU A 123 13.72 -0.85 8.72
CA LEU A 123 12.94 -1.15 9.91
C LEU A 123 13.84 -1.49 11.11
N THR A 124 14.89 -2.28 10.92
CA THR A 124 15.89 -2.54 11.97
C THR A 124 16.54 -1.24 12.42
N TYR A 125 17.01 -0.43 11.48
CA TYR A 125 17.62 0.87 11.76
C TYR A 125 16.67 1.79 12.55
N ALA A 126 15.40 1.87 12.17
CA ALA A 126 14.39 2.70 12.83
C ALA A 126 14.07 2.23 14.27
N ASN A 127 14.18 0.94 14.55
CA ASN A 127 14.01 0.39 15.91
C ASN A 127 15.22 0.68 16.80
N ASP A 128 16.42 0.69 16.23
CA ASP A 128 17.69 0.78 16.98
C ASP A 128 18.19 2.24 17.17
N CYS A 129 17.72 3.18 16.36
CA CYS A 129 18.19 4.57 16.40
C CYS A 129 17.36 5.50 17.30
N GLU A 130 18.03 6.52 17.86
CA GLU A 130 17.35 7.71 18.39
C GLU A 130 16.44 8.34 17.32
N LYS A 131 15.30 8.90 17.76
CA LYS A 131 14.30 9.58 16.93
C LYS A 131 14.96 10.35 15.78
N VAL A 132 14.59 10.01 14.55
CA VAL A 132 15.18 10.62 13.37
C VAL A 132 15.03 12.13 13.46
N ARG A 133 16.16 12.86 13.52
CA ARG A 133 16.15 14.32 13.58
C ARG A 133 15.64 14.84 12.24
N HIS A 134 14.68 15.75 12.34
CA HIS A 134 13.75 16.31 11.34
C HIS A 134 14.32 16.79 9.98
N PHE A 135 15.64 16.69 9.74
CA PHE A 135 16.31 17.23 8.55
C PHE A 135 16.92 16.20 7.61
N SER A 136 16.98 14.91 8.00
CA SER A 136 17.54 13.84 7.16
C SER A 136 16.46 13.01 6.43
N LEU A 137 15.19 13.28 6.69
CA LEU A 137 14.03 12.57 6.12
C LEU A 137 13.08 13.54 5.43
N ILE A 138 13.54 14.20 4.37
CA ILE A 138 12.61 14.72 3.34
C ILE A 138 12.28 13.62 2.32
N PHE A 139 12.88 12.44 2.43
CA PHE A 139 12.56 11.26 1.63
C PHE A 139 12.67 9.97 2.46
N ALA A 140 11.82 9.80 3.48
CA ALA A 140 11.44 8.45 3.89
C ALA A 140 10.28 8.05 2.97
N TYR A 141 10.66 7.38 1.88
CA TYR A 141 9.88 6.47 1.07
C TYR A 141 8.55 6.04 1.73
N PHE A 142 7.45 6.45 1.11
CA PHE A 142 6.16 5.76 1.20
C PHE A 142 6.39 4.30 0.81
N VAL A 143 6.38 3.41 1.81
CA VAL A 143 6.32 1.95 1.69
C VAL A 143 5.39 1.43 2.78
#